data_AF-A0A7K0KKL4-F1
#
_entry.id   AF-A0A7K0KKL4-F1
#
_cell.length_a   1.000
_cell.length_b   1.000
_cell.length_c   1.000
_cell.angle_alpha   90.00
_cell.angle_beta   90.00
_cell.angle_gamma   90.00
#
_symmetry.space_group_name_H-M   'P 1'
#
loop_
_entity.id
_entity.type
_entity.pdbx_description
1 polymer ?
#
loop_
_entity_poly.entity_id
_entity_poly.type
_entity_poly.pdbx_seq_one_letter_code
_entity_poly.pdbx_strand_id
1 'polypeptide(L)'
;MYQPLLEIDLTTGTMTPLELPREVRERWLGGTGLGLYLLSKEIRRGMKVTDPDCPVFILTGPLGGTAVPQSTDMVIVTVNAEFSRNVCASHAHGFFAARLRHAGWDGIILRGRAAKPVYLWIDGDNVELRPADHLWGQDTFETQRRIIDANSEAGPDISVYCIGQAGESLIEGSSVRGDWAYGANQGGSGVAFGAKNFKAMAVVETGTVPVRDATRLEEIGARWQAAIATANPGFPESKNYDGFKYMTGPLADLGWIMGKNFTDPEVGVAWSARLAKDSAKWKFEAVGGWNCQAACHYKAKCTTGPMAGLEFTGYGGEIMEELGPNLGIEDPGVAFMLSGLVDGYGMAAKGAPRTIAMLMEAFNDKLITSEQIDGLDLTWGNYTSVMALLEKTVTREGVGELIAQGLMATAKAFGIEDRAMHMHGVGFNDHDPRATPMVMFQMQVASGAGPNWQTLVEMMMGRPEPDLGYEESLTAKDIDRIAEASHVTQKAKLLYDSLGACYFSFIGVRGILGYISESLDAAAGVHISPDELLAIGDRVLTLQRLINIYLGYTPADDFDIAERLFEPIPSGPVAGNGLTRDDFVRIRDEFYEFQGWSLLTGAPTDETLARLGLHDIHVGAVVGGNT
;
A
#
# COMPACT_ATOMS: atom_id res chain seq x y z
N MET A 1 10.41 13.96 -21.57
CA MET A 1 9.79 12.96 -20.68
C MET A 1 10.12 13.19 -19.23
N TYR A 2 11.39 13.20 -18.82
CA TYR A 2 11.72 13.51 -17.42
C TYR A 2 11.52 15.00 -17.14
N GLN A 3 10.83 15.29 -16.04
CA GLN A 3 10.54 16.63 -15.54
C GLN A 3 11.18 16.75 -14.13
N PRO A 4 11.44 17.95 -13.60
CA PRO A 4 12.11 18.08 -12.30
C PRO A 4 11.29 17.46 -11.15
N LEU A 5 11.98 17.17 -10.04
CA LEU A 5 11.34 16.94 -8.74
C LEU A 5 11.19 18.27 -8.02
N LEU A 6 10.08 18.48 -7.31
CA LEU A 6 9.86 19.67 -6.48
C LEU A 6 10.45 19.42 -5.09
N GLU A 7 11.56 20.06 -4.78
CA GLU A 7 12.20 19.99 -3.46
C GLU A 7 11.67 21.08 -2.53
N ILE A 8 11.24 20.69 -1.32
CA ILE A 8 10.61 21.57 -0.35
C ILE A 8 11.29 21.41 1.01
N ASP A 9 11.81 22.51 1.55
CA ASP A 9 12.17 22.63 2.97
C ASP A 9 11.03 23.32 3.72
N LEU A 10 10.29 22.54 4.51
CA LEU A 10 9.14 23.03 5.28
C LEU A 10 9.55 23.96 6.43
N THR A 11 10.82 23.93 6.85
CA THR A 11 11.34 24.80 7.93
C THR A 11 11.52 26.22 7.41
N THR A 12 12.08 26.38 6.22
CA THR A 12 12.37 27.69 5.61
C THR A 12 11.27 28.15 4.65
N GLY A 13 10.43 27.23 4.17
CA GLY A 13 9.46 27.46 3.09
C GLY A 13 10.10 27.53 1.71
N THR A 14 11.36 27.12 1.55
CA THR A 14 12.06 27.13 0.25
C THR A 14 11.54 25.99 -0.63
N MET A 15 11.28 26.31 -1.90
CA MET A 15 10.80 25.37 -2.91
C MET A 15 11.66 25.53 -4.17
N THR A 16 12.29 24.46 -4.63
CA THR A 16 13.22 24.49 -5.77
C THR A 16 13.07 23.26 -6.67
N PRO A 17 13.23 23.42 -8.00
CA PRO A 17 13.30 22.28 -8.90
C PRO A 17 14.64 21.55 -8.75
N LEU A 18 14.58 20.22 -8.63
CA LEU A 18 15.73 19.32 -8.68
C LEU A 18 15.71 18.52 -9.98
N GLU A 19 16.68 18.80 -10.85
CA GLU A 19 16.94 17.99 -12.03
C GLU A 19 17.84 16.81 -11.67
N LEU A 20 17.43 15.61 -12.10
CA LEU A 20 18.22 14.39 -11.90
C LEU A 20 18.93 14.00 -13.20
N PRO A 21 20.19 13.51 -13.12
CA PRO A 21 20.89 12.96 -14.28
C PRO A 21 20.08 11.86 -14.98
N ARG A 22 20.12 11.84 -16.32
CA ARG A 22 19.43 10.82 -17.13
C ARG A 22 19.84 9.40 -16.74
N GLU A 23 21.11 9.17 -16.44
CA GLU A 23 21.63 7.87 -16.00
C GLU A 23 20.96 7.36 -14.72
N VAL A 24 20.62 8.25 -13.77
CA VAL A 24 19.90 7.88 -12.55
C VAL A 24 18.47 7.48 -12.90
N ARG A 25 17.82 8.26 -13.78
CA ARG A 25 16.45 7.99 -14.27
C ARG A 25 16.36 6.67 -15.04
N GLU A 26 17.38 6.30 -15.80
CA GLU A 26 17.38 5.04 -16.55
C GLU A 26 17.72 3.84 -15.68
N ARG A 27 18.63 4.03 -14.70
CA ARG A 27 19.06 2.97 -13.78
C ARG A 27 17.99 2.57 -12.77
N TRP A 28 17.15 3.53 -12.35
CA TRP A 28 16.16 3.37 -11.29
C TRP A 28 14.72 3.65 -11.72
N LEU A 29 14.51 4.08 -12.97
CA LEU A 29 13.22 4.51 -13.50
C LEU A 29 12.63 5.66 -12.65
N GLY A 30 11.49 5.43 -12.01
CA GLY A 30 10.86 6.33 -11.07
C GLY A 30 10.30 5.56 -9.89
N GLY A 31 9.21 6.05 -9.31
CA GLY A 31 8.44 5.36 -8.27
C GLY A 31 9.31 4.82 -7.14
N THR A 32 9.09 3.54 -6.80
CA THR A 32 9.79 2.88 -5.69
C THR A 32 11.29 2.80 -5.93
N GLY A 33 11.73 2.47 -7.15
CA GLY A 33 13.14 2.37 -7.50
C GLY A 33 13.90 3.68 -7.28
N LEU A 34 13.37 4.79 -7.80
CA LEU A 34 13.98 6.11 -7.59
C LEU A 34 13.91 6.55 -6.13
N GLY A 35 12.80 6.29 -5.45
CA GLY A 35 12.63 6.66 -4.04
C GLY A 35 13.62 5.95 -3.13
N LEU A 36 13.86 4.65 -3.34
CA LEU A 36 14.85 3.91 -2.57
C LEU A 36 16.27 4.36 -2.89
N TYR A 37 16.57 4.69 -4.14
CA TYR A 37 17.86 5.29 -4.49
C TYR A 37 18.11 6.60 -3.74
N LEU A 38 17.15 7.53 -3.76
CA LEU A 38 17.27 8.81 -3.06
C LEU A 38 17.37 8.60 -1.53
N LEU A 39 16.51 7.75 -0.96
CA LEU A 39 16.56 7.43 0.47
C LEU A 39 17.92 6.83 0.86
N SER A 40 18.50 5.95 0.05
CA SER A 40 19.81 5.35 0.33
C SER A 40 20.93 6.38 0.48
N LYS A 41 20.79 7.57 -0.10
CA LYS A 41 21.78 8.67 -0.01
C LYS A 41 21.61 9.53 1.24
N GLU A 42 20.43 9.53 1.84
CA GLU A 42 20.08 10.45 2.95
C GLU A 42 19.86 9.73 4.28
N ILE A 43 19.67 8.41 4.25
CA ILE A 43 19.33 7.63 5.43
C ILE A 43 20.50 7.52 6.42
N ARG A 44 20.22 7.65 7.72
CA ARG A 44 21.19 7.44 8.80
C ARG A 44 20.70 6.35 9.75
N ARG A 45 21.65 5.65 10.40
CA ARG A 45 21.31 4.63 11.40
C ARG A 45 20.46 5.25 12.51
N GLY A 46 19.36 4.57 12.86
CA GLY A 46 18.43 5.03 13.89
C GLY A 46 17.60 6.26 13.52
N MET A 47 17.58 6.68 12.24
CA MET A 47 16.65 7.70 11.75
C MET A 47 15.22 7.25 12.00
N LYS A 48 14.37 8.17 12.47
CA LYS A 48 12.95 7.94 12.63
C LYS A 48 12.18 8.78 11.62
N VAL A 49 11.03 8.29 11.18
CA VAL A 49 10.12 9.04 10.30
C VAL A 49 9.70 10.40 10.89
N THR A 50 9.70 10.50 12.23
CA THR A 50 9.34 11.73 12.96
C THR A 50 10.49 12.72 13.10
N ASP A 51 11.71 12.35 12.69
CA ASP A 51 12.85 13.26 12.72
C ASP A 51 12.65 14.36 11.64
N PRO A 52 12.94 15.65 11.96
CA PRO A 52 12.78 16.73 10.98
C PRO A 52 13.62 16.54 9.71
N ASP A 53 14.80 15.91 9.82
CA ASP A 53 15.72 15.62 8.72
C ASP A 53 15.37 14.34 7.95
N CYS A 54 14.41 13.53 8.40
CA CYS A 54 13.96 12.36 7.63
C CYS A 54 13.24 12.83 6.36
N PRO A 55 13.70 12.44 5.15
CA PRO A 55 13.05 12.85 3.92
C PRO A 55 11.77 12.05 3.67
N VAL A 56 10.82 12.68 2.99
CA VAL A 56 9.63 12.01 2.45
C VAL A 56 9.60 12.27 0.95
N PHE A 57 9.75 11.21 0.18
CA PHE A 57 9.70 11.25 -1.28
C PHE A 57 8.31 10.85 -1.74
N ILE A 58 7.62 11.72 -2.47
CA ILE A 58 6.37 11.42 -3.15
C ILE A 58 6.67 11.38 -4.64
N LEU A 59 6.71 10.18 -5.23
CA LEU A 59 7.24 9.99 -6.59
C LEU A 59 6.20 9.34 -7.49
N THR A 60 6.23 9.72 -8.76
CA THR A 60 5.57 8.97 -9.84
C THR A 60 6.61 8.14 -10.58
N GLY A 61 6.17 7.34 -11.55
CA GLY A 61 7.07 6.72 -12.52
C GLY A 61 7.09 7.40 -13.88
N PRO A 62 8.00 6.98 -14.79
CA PRO A 62 8.13 7.54 -16.12
C PRO A 62 6.83 7.47 -16.91
N LEU A 63 6.09 6.36 -16.83
CA LEU A 63 4.85 6.19 -17.60
C LEU A 63 3.64 6.89 -16.97
N GLY A 64 3.78 7.45 -15.76
CA GLY A 64 2.72 8.16 -15.04
C GLY A 64 2.15 9.34 -15.84
N GLY A 65 0.83 9.41 -15.95
CA GLY A 65 0.11 10.45 -16.69
C GLY A 65 0.24 10.38 -18.22
N THR A 66 0.80 9.31 -18.77
CA THR A 66 0.92 9.05 -20.22
C THR A 66 -0.17 8.11 -20.73
N ALA A 67 -0.34 7.94 -22.04
CA ALA A 67 -1.37 7.08 -22.65
C ALA A 67 -1.32 5.57 -22.26
N VAL A 68 -0.32 5.13 -21.48
CA VAL A 68 -0.29 3.80 -20.87
C VAL A 68 -1.50 3.58 -19.96
N PRO A 69 -2.14 2.38 -20.00
CA PRO A 69 -3.27 2.06 -19.15
C PRO A 69 -3.01 2.28 -17.66
N GLN A 70 -3.98 2.88 -16.97
CA GLN A 70 -3.98 3.03 -15.51
C GLN A 70 -2.72 3.73 -14.96
N SER A 71 -2.12 4.69 -15.68
CA SER A 71 -0.88 5.38 -15.31
C SER A 71 -1.05 6.41 -14.18
N THR A 72 -1.45 5.88 -13.02
CA THR A 72 -2.00 6.62 -11.87
C THR A 72 -1.16 6.48 -10.61
N ASP A 73 -0.13 5.64 -10.64
CA ASP A 73 0.56 5.23 -9.42
C ASP A 73 1.49 6.32 -8.89
N MET A 74 1.34 6.57 -7.59
CA MET A 74 2.17 7.42 -6.75
C MET A 74 2.72 6.55 -5.62
N VAL A 75 3.97 6.72 -5.26
CA VAL A 75 4.53 6.10 -4.06
C VAL A 75 5.08 7.13 -3.09
N ILE A 76 4.83 6.91 -1.80
CA ILE A 76 5.49 7.60 -0.70
C ILE A 76 6.62 6.72 -0.18
N VAL A 77 7.87 7.18 -0.30
CA VAL A 77 9.06 6.48 0.18
C VAL A 77 9.72 7.25 1.32
N THR A 78 9.94 6.57 2.45
CA THR A 78 10.60 7.13 3.65
C THR A 78 11.03 6.00 4.60
N VAL A 79 11.39 6.30 5.85
CA VAL A 79 11.58 5.30 6.91
C VAL A 79 10.23 4.79 7.40
N ASN A 80 10.08 3.48 7.61
CA ASN A 80 8.82 2.91 8.08
C ASN A 80 8.52 3.32 9.53
N ALA A 81 7.30 3.81 9.78
CA ALA A 81 6.87 4.25 11.10
C ALA A 81 6.52 3.08 12.03
N GLU A 82 6.01 1.98 11.47
CA GLU A 82 5.46 0.83 12.22
C GLU A 82 6.57 -0.19 12.52
N PHE A 83 7.49 -0.38 11.57
CA PHE A 83 8.65 -1.26 11.74
C PHE A 83 9.92 -0.58 11.23
N SER A 84 10.60 0.17 12.11
CA SER A 84 11.70 1.08 11.74
C SER A 84 12.94 0.42 11.12
N ARG A 85 13.02 -0.91 11.11
CA ARG A 85 14.08 -1.67 10.42
C ARG A 85 13.81 -1.86 8.92
N ASN A 86 12.61 -1.50 8.46
CA ASN A 86 12.22 -1.48 7.05
C ASN A 86 12.08 -0.06 6.51
N VAL A 87 12.10 0.05 5.20
CA VAL A 87 11.62 1.24 4.49
C VAL A 87 10.10 1.27 4.46
N CYS A 88 9.53 2.45 4.22
CA CYS A 88 8.17 2.61 3.76
C CYS A 88 8.21 2.79 2.24
N ALA A 89 7.38 2.04 1.51
CA ALA A 89 7.09 2.24 0.10
C ALA A 89 5.57 2.08 -0.07
N SER A 90 4.85 3.18 0.12
CA SER A 90 3.39 3.17 0.20
C SER A 90 2.76 3.73 -1.06
N HIS A 91 2.09 2.87 -1.81
CA HIS A 91 1.47 3.22 -3.09
C HIS A 91 0.06 3.78 -2.92
N ALA A 92 -0.31 4.73 -3.77
CA ALA A 92 -1.64 5.28 -3.92
C ALA A 92 -1.93 5.62 -5.40
N HIS A 93 -3.20 5.79 -5.75
CA HIS A 93 -3.63 5.92 -7.15
C HIS A 93 -4.62 7.08 -7.33
N GLY A 94 -5.53 7.03 -8.30
CA GLY A 94 -6.45 8.14 -8.57
C GLY A 94 -5.94 9.04 -9.68
N PHE A 95 -5.97 10.35 -9.48
CA PHE A 95 -5.64 11.37 -10.48
C PHE A 95 -4.39 12.17 -10.11
N PHE A 96 -4.03 12.23 -8.82
CA PHE A 96 -2.93 13.08 -8.34
C PHE A 96 -1.60 12.88 -9.08
N ALA A 97 -1.10 11.64 -9.23
CA ALA A 97 0.18 11.40 -9.91
C ALA A 97 0.19 11.87 -11.36
N ALA A 98 -0.90 11.61 -12.10
CA ALA A 98 -1.02 12.05 -13.49
C ALA A 98 -1.04 13.58 -13.57
N ARG A 99 -1.86 14.22 -12.73
CA ARG A 99 -1.98 15.69 -12.69
C ARG A 99 -0.70 16.38 -12.25
N LEU A 100 0.06 15.78 -11.33
CA LEU A 100 1.39 16.27 -10.94
C LEU A 100 2.36 16.31 -12.12
N ARG A 101 2.36 15.25 -12.92
CA ARG A 101 3.17 15.16 -14.16
C ARG A 101 2.70 16.17 -15.20
N HIS A 102 1.39 16.32 -15.39
CA HIS A 102 0.80 17.35 -16.26
C HIS A 102 1.13 18.77 -15.82
N ALA A 103 1.28 18.99 -14.51
CA ALA A 103 1.68 20.25 -13.91
C ALA A 103 3.18 20.55 -14.00
N GLY A 104 4.01 19.64 -14.53
CA GLY A 104 5.44 19.91 -14.71
C GLY A 104 6.38 19.12 -13.81
N TRP A 105 5.88 18.22 -12.95
CA TRP A 105 6.66 17.65 -11.85
C TRP A 105 6.63 16.12 -11.85
N ASP A 106 7.81 15.49 -11.67
CA ASP A 106 7.93 14.03 -11.58
C ASP A 106 7.74 13.49 -10.15
N GLY A 107 7.67 14.40 -9.17
CA GLY A 107 7.54 14.06 -7.76
C GLY A 107 7.86 15.25 -6.86
N ILE A 108 7.69 15.05 -5.56
CA ILE A 108 7.88 16.02 -4.49
C ILE A 108 8.83 15.42 -3.45
N ILE A 109 9.73 16.23 -2.92
CA ILE A 109 10.61 15.88 -1.82
C ILE A 109 10.32 16.80 -0.64
N LEU A 110 9.91 16.25 0.49
CA LEU A 110 9.65 17.01 1.71
C LEU A 110 10.77 16.81 2.73
N ARG A 111 11.36 17.91 3.19
CA ARG A 111 12.31 17.95 4.31
C ARG A 111 11.91 19.01 5.33
N GLY A 112 12.52 18.93 6.51
CA GLY A 112 12.23 19.84 7.59
C GLY A 112 10.85 19.61 8.21
N ARG A 113 10.40 20.61 8.97
CA ARG A 113 9.09 20.63 9.63
C ARG A 113 8.55 22.05 9.65
N ALA A 114 7.29 22.22 9.22
CA ALA A 114 6.63 23.52 9.29
C ALA A 114 6.31 23.90 10.74
N ALA A 115 6.42 25.18 11.09
CA ALA A 115 6.12 25.66 12.45
C ALA A 115 4.63 25.55 12.83
N LYS A 116 3.75 25.53 11.82
CA LYS A 116 2.30 25.35 11.92
C LYS A 116 1.82 24.43 10.79
N PRO A 117 0.61 23.87 10.88
CA PRO A 117 0.02 23.12 9.77
C PRO A 117 0.04 23.90 8.45
N VAL A 118 0.53 23.28 7.39
CA VAL A 118 0.52 23.80 6.02
C VAL A 118 0.00 22.78 5.02
N TYR A 119 -0.44 23.24 3.86
CA TYR A 119 -0.65 22.40 2.69
C TYR A 119 0.09 22.96 1.47
N LEU A 120 0.52 22.08 0.58
CA LEU A 120 1.13 22.44 -0.70
C LEU A 120 0.06 22.65 -1.76
N TRP A 121 0.14 23.76 -2.48
CA TRP A 121 -0.66 24.05 -3.67
C TRP A 121 0.24 24.12 -4.89
N ILE A 122 -0.11 23.39 -5.96
CA ILE A 122 0.61 23.33 -7.23
C ILE A 122 -0.35 23.70 -8.36
N ASP A 123 -0.06 24.80 -9.06
CA ASP A 123 -0.73 25.21 -10.30
C ASP A 123 0.36 25.50 -11.34
N GLY A 124 0.78 24.46 -12.05
CA GLY A 124 1.93 24.50 -12.95
C GLY A 124 3.21 24.89 -12.21
N ASP A 125 3.82 26.01 -12.62
CA ASP A 125 4.99 26.60 -12.00
C ASP A 125 4.65 27.45 -10.75
N ASN A 126 3.37 27.77 -10.50
CA ASN A 126 2.96 28.48 -9.30
C ASN A 126 2.79 27.50 -8.13
N VAL A 127 3.83 27.41 -7.31
CA VAL A 127 3.90 26.51 -6.16
C VAL A 127 3.92 27.31 -4.87
N GLU A 128 3.02 26.96 -3.93
CA GLU A 128 2.84 27.70 -2.68
C GLU A 128 2.64 26.76 -1.48
N LEU A 129 3.26 27.10 -0.34
CA LEU A 129 2.86 26.55 0.96
C LEU A 129 1.82 27.47 1.60
N ARG A 130 0.62 26.95 1.83
CA ARG A 130 -0.52 27.69 2.35
C ARG A 130 -0.85 27.26 3.79
N PRO A 131 -1.30 28.17 4.67
CA PRO A 131 -1.70 27.82 6.03
C PRO A 131 -2.84 26.79 6.07
N ALA A 132 -2.75 25.81 6.96
CA ALA A 132 -3.73 24.72 7.09
C ALA A 132 -4.30 24.58 8.52
N ASP A 133 -4.15 25.58 9.40
CA ASP A 133 -4.70 25.52 10.77
C ASP A 133 -6.22 25.23 10.80
N HIS A 134 -6.94 25.73 9.79
CA HIS A 134 -8.39 25.55 9.63
C HIS A 134 -8.81 24.17 9.09
N LEU A 135 -7.83 23.36 8.67
CA LEU A 135 -8.00 21.99 8.19
C LEU A 135 -7.51 20.97 9.23
N TRP A 136 -6.64 21.38 10.16
CA TRP A 136 -6.15 20.51 11.23
C TRP A 136 -7.33 20.04 12.12
N GLY A 137 -7.38 18.75 12.41
CA GLY A 137 -8.47 18.08 13.12
C GLY A 137 -9.64 17.64 12.24
N GLN A 138 -9.66 18.02 10.96
CA GLN A 138 -10.67 17.54 10.00
C GLN A 138 -10.29 16.16 9.44
N ASP A 139 -11.30 15.36 9.11
CA ASP A 139 -11.13 14.11 8.40
C ASP A 139 -10.63 14.32 6.96
N THR A 140 -10.24 13.24 6.29
CA THR A 140 -9.66 13.26 4.94
C THR A 140 -10.66 13.72 3.89
N PHE A 141 -11.94 13.37 3.99
CA PHE A 141 -12.96 13.76 3.01
C PHE A 141 -13.28 15.26 3.11
N GLU A 142 -13.46 15.75 4.33
CA GLU A 142 -13.74 17.15 4.61
C GLU A 142 -12.54 18.05 4.28
N THR A 143 -11.31 17.57 4.54
CA THR A 143 -10.08 18.28 4.12
C THR A 143 -10.03 18.46 2.61
N GLN A 144 -10.25 17.39 1.85
CA GLN A 144 -10.26 17.43 0.38
C GLN A 144 -11.36 18.38 -0.13
N ARG A 145 -12.59 18.23 0.37
CA ARG A 145 -13.73 19.08 -0.01
C ARG A 145 -13.43 20.56 0.24
N ARG A 146 -12.92 20.92 1.41
CA ARG A 146 -12.61 22.31 1.75
C ARG A 146 -11.53 22.92 0.86
N ILE A 147 -10.48 22.16 0.53
CA ILE A 147 -9.43 22.64 -0.37
C ILE A 147 -10.00 22.84 -1.78
N ILE A 148 -10.80 21.90 -2.29
CA ILE A 148 -11.41 22.01 -3.62
C ILE A 148 -12.39 23.20 -3.66
N ASP A 149 -13.29 23.33 -2.69
CA ASP A 149 -14.29 24.41 -2.64
C ASP A 149 -13.62 25.79 -2.55
N ALA A 150 -12.57 25.92 -1.73
CA ALA A 150 -11.84 27.16 -1.54
C ALA A 150 -11.02 27.60 -2.77
N ASN A 151 -10.81 26.70 -3.74
CA ASN A 151 -10.04 26.96 -4.96
C ASN A 151 -10.85 26.61 -6.22
N SER A 152 -12.19 26.60 -6.12
CA SER A 152 -13.08 26.17 -7.22
C SER A 152 -12.91 27.00 -8.51
N GLU A 153 -12.36 28.20 -8.41
CA GLU A 153 -12.00 29.05 -9.54
C GLU A 153 -10.86 28.48 -10.40
N ALA A 154 -10.03 27.58 -9.87
CA ALA A 154 -9.00 26.87 -10.61
C ALA A 154 -9.58 25.75 -11.50
N GLY A 155 -10.85 25.41 -11.33
CA GLY A 155 -11.59 24.44 -12.15
C GLY A 155 -11.81 23.08 -11.47
N PRO A 156 -12.47 22.13 -12.18
CA PRO A 156 -12.81 20.82 -11.64
C PRO A 156 -11.60 19.86 -11.53
N ASP A 157 -10.46 20.23 -12.11
CA ASP A 157 -9.29 19.36 -12.26
C ASP A 157 -8.28 19.48 -11.12
N ILE A 158 -8.81 19.61 -9.90
CA ILE A 158 -8.02 19.65 -8.66
C ILE A 158 -7.98 18.23 -8.07
N SER A 159 -6.77 17.73 -7.80
CA SER A 159 -6.55 16.52 -7.00
C SER A 159 -5.94 16.88 -5.66
N VAL A 160 -6.45 16.26 -4.59
CA VAL A 160 -5.99 16.53 -3.22
C VAL A 160 -5.65 15.21 -2.53
N TYR A 161 -4.48 15.16 -1.92
CA TYR A 161 -4.05 14.12 -1.00
C TYR A 161 -3.73 14.73 0.37
N CYS A 162 -4.18 14.11 1.45
CA CYS A 162 -4.12 14.66 2.80
C CYS A 162 -4.06 13.56 3.88
N ILE A 163 -3.68 13.96 5.09
CA ILE A 163 -3.84 13.12 6.29
C ILE A 163 -5.13 13.47 7.02
N GLY A 164 -5.74 12.49 7.68
CA GLY A 164 -6.80 12.69 8.67
C GLY A 164 -6.23 12.82 10.08
N GLN A 165 -7.10 12.77 11.08
CA GLN A 165 -6.71 12.90 12.49
C GLN A 165 -5.71 11.83 12.94
N ALA A 166 -5.72 10.63 12.34
CA ALA A 166 -4.75 9.59 12.71
C ALA A 166 -3.30 9.99 12.37
N GLY A 167 -3.08 10.65 11.23
CA GLY A 167 -1.77 11.18 10.85
C GLY A 167 -1.36 12.35 11.74
N GLU A 168 -2.29 13.25 12.06
CA GLU A 168 -2.04 14.38 12.98
C GLU A 168 -1.65 13.92 14.39
N SER A 169 -2.27 12.83 14.86
CA SER A 169 -2.01 12.18 16.14
C SER A 169 -0.83 11.20 16.10
N LEU A 170 -0.09 11.11 14.98
CA LEU A 170 1.08 10.24 14.80
C LEU A 170 0.79 8.77 15.15
N ILE A 171 -0.34 8.25 14.70
CA ILE A 171 -0.76 6.88 14.98
C ILE A 171 -0.05 5.93 14.01
N GLU A 172 0.50 4.83 14.54
CA GLU A 172 1.06 3.76 13.72
C GLU A 172 -0.01 3.18 12.79
N GLY A 173 0.32 3.02 11.51
CA GLY A 173 -0.65 2.64 10.48
C GLY A 173 -1.53 3.79 9.99
N SER A 174 -1.26 5.06 10.37
CA SER A 174 -1.90 6.21 9.72
C SER A 174 -1.46 6.36 8.25
N SER A 175 -2.36 6.87 7.41
CA SER A 175 -2.21 6.91 5.97
C SER A 175 -2.49 8.28 5.37
N VAL A 176 -1.97 8.49 4.17
CA VAL A 176 -2.31 9.64 3.32
C VAL A 176 -3.42 9.21 2.35
N ARG A 177 -4.53 9.94 2.32
CA ARG A 177 -5.70 9.66 1.48
C ARG A 177 -5.95 10.79 0.50
N GLY A 178 -6.45 10.46 -0.68
CA GLY A 178 -6.75 11.46 -1.68
C GLY A 178 -7.62 10.95 -2.80
N ASP A 179 -8.02 11.89 -3.66
CA ASP A 179 -9.03 11.65 -4.71
C ASP A 179 -10.23 10.84 -4.14
N TRP A 180 -10.69 11.32 -2.98
CA TRP A 180 -11.63 10.71 -2.05
C TRP A 180 -11.03 9.54 -1.26
N ALA A 181 -11.14 8.32 -1.78
CA ALA A 181 -10.86 7.10 -1.00
C ALA A 181 -9.54 6.40 -1.34
N TYR A 182 -8.80 6.86 -2.36
CA TYR A 182 -7.49 6.29 -2.65
C TYR A 182 -6.53 6.57 -1.48
N GLY A 183 -5.62 5.65 -1.19
CA GLY A 183 -4.80 5.76 0.01
C GLY A 183 -3.43 5.09 -0.08
N ALA A 184 -2.44 5.79 0.45
CA ALA A 184 -1.11 5.27 0.75
C ALA A 184 -1.12 4.67 2.17
N ASN A 185 -1.52 3.40 2.29
CA ASN A 185 -1.86 2.77 3.57
C ASN A 185 -0.72 2.02 4.28
N GLN A 186 0.51 2.07 3.75
CA GLN A 186 1.60 1.21 4.21
C GLN A 186 2.68 2.01 4.96
N GLY A 187 3.31 1.36 5.94
CA GLY A 187 4.51 1.86 6.63
C GLY A 187 4.33 3.17 7.38
N GLY A 188 3.09 3.51 7.76
CA GLY A 188 2.72 4.75 8.45
C GLY A 188 3.01 6.03 7.69
N SER A 189 2.71 6.09 6.38
CA SER A 189 2.89 7.30 5.55
C SER A 189 2.23 8.56 6.14
N GLY A 190 1.12 8.40 6.87
CA GLY A 190 0.43 9.50 7.55
C GLY A 190 1.24 10.10 8.70
N VAL A 191 2.05 9.29 9.40
CA VAL A 191 2.97 9.76 10.44
C VAL A 191 4.01 10.69 9.85
N ALA A 192 4.50 10.39 8.64
CA ALA A 192 5.50 11.19 7.95
C ALA A 192 4.98 12.60 7.63
N PHE A 193 3.73 12.71 7.22
CA PHE A 193 3.06 13.99 6.96
C PHE A 193 2.76 14.73 8.28
N GLY A 194 2.20 14.03 9.27
CA GLY A 194 1.84 14.61 10.57
C GLY A 194 3.05 15.15 11.33
N ALA A 195 4.16 14.41 11.36
CA ALA A 195 5.38 14.81 12.05
C ALA A 195 5.99 16.10 11.50
N LYS A 196 5.71 16.40 10.23
CA LYS A 196 6.19 17.60 9.53
C LYS A 196 5.19 18.76 9.56
N ASN A 197 4.03 18.60 10.22
CA ASN A 197 2.90 19.52 10.17
C ASN A 197 2.42 19.78 8.72
N PHE A 198 2.49 18.76 7.87
CA PHE A 198 2.10 18.81 6.46
C PHE A 198 0.73 18.15 6.28
N LYS A 199 -0.33 18.95 6.18
CA LYS A 199 -1.72 18.46 6.18
C LYS A 199 -2.12 17.86 4.84
N ALA A 200 -1.72 18.48 3.74
CA ALA A 200 -2.16 18.08 2.41
C ALA A 200 -1.23 18.57 1.29
N MET A 201 -1.41 17.98 0.12
CA MET A 201 -0.89 18.41 -1.17
C MET A 201 -2.04 18.45 -2.18
N ALA A 202 -2.11 19.53 -2.95
CA ALA A 202 -3.14 19.76 -3.95
C ALA A 202 -2.50 20.20 -5.27
N VAL A 203 -2.99 19.66 -6.38
CA VAL A 203 -2.48 19.94 -7.71
C VAL A 203 -3.61 20.19 -8.70
N VAL A 204 -3.43 21.20 -9.55
CA VAL A 204 -4.28 21.50 -10.70
C VAL A 204 -3.67 20.89 -11.95
N GLU A 205 -4.48 20.25 -12.78
CA GLU A 205 -4.05 19.78 -14.10
C GLU A 205 -3.87 20.94 -15.07
N THR A 206 -2.64 21.19 -15.53
CA THR A 206 -2.33 22.34 -16.41
C THR A 206 -1.82 21.97 -17.80
N GLY A 207 -1.71 20.68 -18.15
CA GLY A 207 -1.06 20.29 -19.39
C GLY A 207 -1.03 18.79 -19.69
N THR A 208 -0.01 18.37 -20.43
CA THR A 208 0.21 16.97 -20.81
C THR A 208 1.66 16.59 -20.54
N VAL A 209 1.92 15.30 -20.36
CA VAL A 209 3.27 14.80 -20.14
C VAL A 209 4.08 14.89 -21.45
N PRO A 210 5.30 15.48 -21.45
CA PRO A 210 6.13 15.53 -22.65
C PRO A 210 6.65 14.13 -23.03
N VAL A 211 6.19 13.57 -24.14
CA VAL A 211 6.62 12.25 -24.66
C VAL A 211 7.28 12.38 -26.04
N ARG A 212 8.23 11.48 -26.37
CA ARG A 212 8.99 11.53 -27.63
C ARG A 212 8.11 11.19 -28.85
N ASP A 213 7.28 10.16 -28.74
CA ASP A 213 6.38 9.69 -29.80
C ASP A 213 5.00 9.36 -29.21
N ALA A 214 4.13 10.37 -29.15
CA ALA A 214 2.81 10.25 -28.55
C ALA A 214 1.91 9.26 -29.30
N THR A 215 1.91 9.29 -30.63
CA THR A 215 1.07 8.42 -31.46
C THR A 215 1.46 6.96 -31.27
N ARG A 216 2.76 6.63 -31.30
CA ARG A 216 3.20 5.26 -31.04
C ARG A 216 2.84 4.81 -29.62
N LEU A 217 2.96 5.70 -28.62
CA LEU A 217 2.61 5.38 -27.24
C LEU A 217 1.11 5.09 -27.07
N GLU A 218 0.24 5.84 -27.75
CA GLU A 218 -1.21 5.60 -27.79
C GLU A 218 -1.54 4.23 -28.42
N GLU A 219 -0.89 3.86 -29.53
CA GLU A 219 -1.07 2.56 -30.17
C GLU A 219 -0.61 1.40 -29.27
N ILE A 220 0.51 1.56 -28.56
CA ILE A 220 0.98 0.59 -27.56
C ILE A 220 -0.05 0.49 -26.42
N GLY A 221 -0.52 1.62 -25.89
CA GLY A 221 -1.48 1.67 -24.81
C GLY A 221 -2.80 0.98 -25.15
N ALA A 222 -3.30 1.16 -26.37
CA ALA A 222 -4.52 0.48 -26.84
C ALA A 222 -4.36 -1.05 -26.90
N ARG A 223 -3.21 -1.54 -27.39
CA ARG A 223 -2.93 -2.99 -27.41
C ARG A 223 -2.78 -3.56 -26.00
N TRP A 224 -2.06 -2.86 -25.13
CA TRP A 224 -1.91 -3.25 -23.73
C TRP A 224 -3.27 -3.30 -23.05
N GLN A 225 -4.14 -2.30 -23.25
CA GLN A 225 -5.49 -2.29 -22.69
C GLN A 225 -6.34 -3.50 -23.14
N ALA A 226 -6.24 -3.89 -24.41
CA ALA A 226 -6.91 -5.10 -24.91
C ALA A 226 -6.35 -6.38 -24.27
N ALA A 227 -5.04 -6.42 -24.03
CA ALA A 227 -4.40 -7.54 -23.33
C ALA A 227 -4.82 -7.63 -21.86
N ILE A 228 -4.99 -6.50 -21.16
CA ILE A 228 -5.56 -6.45 -19.80
C ILE A 228 -6.96 -7.04 -19.78
N ALA A 229 -7.83 -6.64 -20.72
CA ALA A 229 -9.20 -7.17 -20.80
C ALA A 229 -9.23 -8.68 -21.08
N THR A 230 -8.22 -9.21 -21.78
CA THR A 230 -8.08 -10.64 -22.05
C THR A 230 -7.61 -11.41 -20.82
N ALA A 231 -6.60 -10.90 -20.12
CA ALA A 231 -6.04 -11.52 -18.92
C ALA A 231 -6.99 -11.43 -17.72
N ASN A 232 -7.79 -10.37 -17.65
CA ASN A 232 -8.64 -10.04 -16.51
C ASN A 232 -10.07 -9.72 -16.99
N PRO A 233 -10.84 -10.72 -17.49
CA PRO A 233 -12.16 -10.48 -18.08
C PRO A 233 -13.20 -9.89 -17.11
N GLY A 234 -12.96 -9.95 -15.80
CA GLY A 234 -13.79 -9.29 -14.78
C GLY A 234 -13.47 -7.80 -14.53
N PHE A 235 -12.32 -7.28 -14.98
CA PHE A 235 -11.96 -5.86 -14.84
C PHE A 235 -12.77 -4.90 -15.74
N PRO A 236 -13.29 -5.32 -16.91
CA PRO A 236 -14.30 -4.53 -17.62
C PRO A 236 -15.67 -4.54 -16.91
N GLU A 237 -16.02 -5.66 -16.26
CA GLU A 237 -17.28 -5.85 -15.53
C GLU A 237 -17.30 -5.12 -14.17
N SER A 238 -16.15 -4.69 -13.67
CA SER A 238 -16.04 -4.01 -12.37
C SER A 238 -16.74 -2.66 -12.27
N LYS A 239 -17.38 -2.20 -13.34
CA LYS A 239 -18.06 -0.90 -13.40
C LYS A 239 -19.47 -0.87 -12.76
N ASN A 240 -19.97 -2.00 -12.27
CA ASN A 240 -21.31 -2.13 -11.71
C ASN A 240 -21.34 -3.07 -10.48
N TYR A 241 -22.54 -3.44 -10.03
CA TYR A 241 -22.74 -4.40 -8.92
C TYR A 241 -22.02 -5.75 -9.14
N ASP A 242 -21.95 -6.26 -10.38
CA ASP A 242 -21.26 -7.51 -10.66
C ASP A 242 -19.77 -7.40 -10.35
N GLY A 243 -19.16 -6.25 -10.60
CA GLY A 243 -17.83 -5.91 -10.08
C GLY A 243 -17.69 -6.02 -8.58
N PHE A 244 -18.60 -5.36 -7.88
CA PHE A 244 -18.57 -5.22 -6.44
C PHE A 244 -18.72 -6.59 -5.73
N LYS A 245 -19.64 -7.45 -6.17
CA LYS A 245 -19.85 -8.76 -5.55
C LYS A 245 -18.68 -9.72 -5.76
N TYR A 246 -17.93 -9.57 -6.87
CA TYR A 246 -16.75 -10.40 -7.14
C TYR A 246 -15.52 -9.97 -6.35
N MET A 247 -15.57 -8.88 -5.58
CA MET A 247 -14.42 -8.46 -4.76
C MET A 247 -14.05 -9.49 -3.69
N THR A 248 -15.02 -10.19 -3.11
CA THR A 248 -14.77 -11.14 -2.00
C THR A 248 -15.33 -12.53 -2.23
N GLY A 249 -16.16 -12.74 -3.26
CA GLY A 249 -16.72 -14.05 -3.59
C GLY A 249 -15.63 -15.09 -3.92
N PRO A 250 -14.81 -14.88 -4.96
CA PRO A 250 -13.71 -15.79 -5.31
C PRO A 250 -12.70 -15.98 -4.17
N LEU A 251 -12.46 -14.93 -3.37
CA LEU A 251 -11.56 -14.99 -2.22
C LEU A 251 -12.13 -15.88 -1.10
N ALA A 252 -13.45 -15.88 -0.89
CA ALA A 252 -14.11 -16.76 0.07
C ALA A 252 -14.02 -18.24 -0.38
N ASP A 253 -14.16 -18.51 -1.68
CA ASP A 253 -13.99 -19.86 -2.25
C ASP A 253 -12.56 -20.38 -2.07
N LEU A 254 -11.58 -19.48 -2.12
CA LEU A 254 -10.17 -19.78 -1.83
C LEU A 254 -9.87 -19.82 -0.31
N GLY A 255 -10.83 -19.47 0.54
CA GLY A 255 -10.70 -19.44 2.00
C GLY A 255 -9.88 -18.29 2.56
N TRP A 256 -9.76 -17.19 1.82
CA TRP A 256 -8.93 -16.04 2.21
C TRP A 256 -9.67 -15.09 3.14
N ILE A 257 -11.00 -15.10 3.16
CA ILE A 257 -11.77 -14.18 3.99
C ILE A 257 -11.70 -14.62 5.45
N MET A 258 -11.03 -13.84 6.28
CA MET A 258 -10.86 -14.08 7.71
C MET A 258 -12.16 -13.85 8.50
N GLY A 259 -12.22 -14.38 9.73
CA GLY A 259 -13.33 -14.14 10.64
C GLY A 259 -12.92 -14.22 12.11
N LYS A 260 -13.44 -13.30 12.92
CA LYS A 260 -13.20 -13.17 14.38
C LYS A 260 -11.73 -13.33 14.77
N ASN A 261 -10.91 -12.34 14.42
CA ASN A 261 -9.46 -12.35 14.60
C ASN A 261 -8.80 -13.68 14.15
N PHE A 262 -9.16 -14.13 12.94
CA PHE A 262 -8.65 -15.35 12.31
C PHE A 262 -8.96 -16.67 13.07
N THR A 263 -9.91 -16.67 14.00
CA THR A 263 -10.31 -17.90 14.73
C THR A 263 -11.40 -18.71 14.05
N ASP A 264 -12.23 -18.08 13.21
CA ASP A 264 -13.48 -18.67 12.68
C ASP A 264 -13.67 -18.31 11.20
N PRO A 265 -13.08 -19.10 10.26
CA PRO A 265 -13.15 -18.80 8.83
C PRO A 265 -14.58 -18.92 8.26
N GLU A 266 -15.49 -19.66 8.91
CA GLU A 266 -16.88 -19.79 8.46
C GLU A 266 -17.63 -18.46 8.54
N VAL A 267 -17.27 -17.58 9.50
CA VAL A 267 -17.81 -16.22 9.60
C VAL A 267 -17.43 -15.41 8.35
N GLY A 268 -16.20 -15.54 7.87
CA GLY A 268 -15.74 -14.90 6.64
C GLY A 268 -16.50 -15.37 5.40
N VAL A 269 -16.66 -16.69 5.25
CA VAL A 269 -17.43 -17.31 4.15
C VAL A 269 -18.89 -16.86 4.17
N ALA A 270 -19.55 -16.92 5.34
CA ALA A 270 -20.93 -16.50 5.50
C ALA A 270 -21.12 -15.00 5.22
N TRP A 271 -20.19 -14.17 5.67
CA TRP A 271 -20.21 -12.74 5.41
C TRP A 271 -20.06 -12.42 3.93
N SER A 272 -19.14 -13.08 3.20
CA SER A 272 -18.96 -12.88 1.76
C SER A 272 -20.24 -13.24 0.97
N ALA A 273 -20.88 -14.37 1.30
CA ALA A 273 -22.16 -14.76 0.71
C ALA A 273 -23.26 -13.73 0.99
N ARG A 274 -23.29 -13.17 2.20
CA ARG A 274 -24.23 -12.12 2.57
C ARG A 274 -23.94 -10.79 1.86
N LEU A 275 -22.68 -10.39 1.73
CA LEU A 275 -22.26 -9.21 0.96
C LEU A 275 -22.81 -9.29 -0.45
N ALA A 276 -22.58 -10.39 -1.16
CA ALA A 276 -23.11 -10.59 -2.51
C ALA A 276 -24.65 -10.42 -2.55
N LYS A 277 -25.37 -11.09 -1.64
CA LYS A 277 -26.84 -11.02 -1.58
C LYS A 277 -27.39 -9.61 -1.29
N ASP A 278 -26.78 -8.91 -0.34
CA ASP A 278 -27.30 -7.61 0.12
C ASP A 278 -26.89 -6.47 -0.81
N SER A 279 -25.63 -6.47 -1.27
CA SER A 279 -25.14 -5.48 -2.24
C SER A 279 -25.87 -5.56 -3.59
N ALA A 280 -26.48 -6.68 -3.95
CA ALA A 280 -27.36 -6.80 -5.13
C ALA A 280 -28.51 -5.78 -5.17
N LYS A 281 -28.88 -5.23 -4.01
CA LYS A 281 -29.97 -4.27 -3.86
C LYS A 281 -29.47 -2.84 -3.76
N TRP A 282 -28.16 -2.64 -3.62
CA TRP A 282 -27.54 -1.32 -3.47
C TRP A 282 -27.43 -0.63 -4.83
N LYS A 283 -27.09 0.65 -4.80
CA LYS A 283 -26.78 1.42 -6.02
C LYS A 283 -25.28 1.67 -6.07
N PHE A 284 -24.68 1.52 -7.24
CA PHE A 284 -23.25 1.72 -7.45
C PHE A 284 -22.99 2.64 -8.64
N GLU A 285 -22.00 3.50 -8.49
CA GLU A 285 -21.30 4.21 -9.55
C GLU A 285 -19.82 3.88 -9.39
N ALA A 286 -19.25 3.20 -10.38
CA ALA A 286 -17.82 2.90 -10.38
C ALA A 286 -17.00 4.15 -10.68
N VAL A 287 -15.90 4.29 -9.95
CA VAL A 287 -14.98 5.42 -10.02
C VAL A 287 -13.57 4.87 -10.32
N GLY A 288 -12.96 5.38 -11.37
CA GLY A 288 -11.56 5.08 -11.72
C GLY A 288 -10.66 6.27 -11.50
N GLY A 289 -9.36 6.01 -11.46
CA GLY A 289 -8.33 7.05 -11.58
C GLY A 289 -8.10 7.44 -13.05
N TRP A 290 -7.03 8.19 -13.28
CA TRP A 290 -6.64 8.64 -14.61
C TRP A 290 -6.39 7.46 -15.57
N ASN A 291 -6.99 7.49 -16.76
CA ASN A 291 -6.92 6.43 -17.78
C ASN A 291 -7.16 4.99 -17.24
N CYS A 292 -8.06 4.84 -16.26
CA CYS A 292 -8.32 3.57 -15.59
C CYS A 292 -9.60 2.91 -16.09
N GLN A 293 -9.49 1.72 -16.71
CA GLN A 293 -10.65 0.93 -17.12
C GLN A 293 -11.17 -0.03 -16.04
N ALA A 294 -10.34 -0.40 -15.07
CA ALA A 294 -10.73 -1.26 -13.96
C ALA A 294 -11.75 -0.58 -13.02
N ALA A 295 -11.68 0.75 -12.86
CA ALA A 295 -12.62 1.54 -12.08
C ALA A 295 -13.05 0.87 -10.76
N CYS A 296 -12.06 0.42 -9.98
CA CYS A 296 -12.28 -0.50 -8.88
C CYS A 296 -12.87 0.15 -7.62
N HIS A 297 -12.91 1.48 -7.55
CA HIS A 297 -13.54 2.23 -6.45
C HIS A 297 -15.01 2.44 -6.74
N TYR A 298 -15.83 2.63 -5.71
CA TYR A 298 -17.26 2.81 -5.86
C TYR A 298 -17.78 3.97 -5.04
N LYS A 299 -18.70 4.74 -5.62
CA LYS A 299 -19.73 5.43 -4.87
C LYS A 299 -20.91 4.50 -4.74
N ALA A 300 -21.32 4.20 -3.51
CA ALA A 300 -22.37 3.25 -3.23
C ALA A 300 -23.46 3.87 -2.36
N LYS A 301 -24.71 3.45 -2.56
CA LYS A 301 -25.83 3.71 -1.64
C LYS A 301 -26.34 2.40 -1.10
N CYS A 302 -26.16 2.18 0.20
CA CYS A 302 -26.73 1.03 0.88
C CYS A 302 -28.25 1.19 0.97
N THR A 303 -28.98 0.11 0.70
CA THR A 303 -30.46 0.08 0.72
C THR A 303 -31.00 -0.99 1.65
N THR A 304 -30.13 -1.64 2.42
CA THR A 304 -30.45 -2.79 3.27
C THR A 304 -29.88 -2.62 4.67
N GLY A 305 -30.41 -3.39 5.62
CA GLY A 305 -29.84 -3.48 6.96
C GLY A 305 -29.91 -2.14 7.74
N PRO A 306 -29.16 -2.03 8.84
CA PRO A 306 -29.16 -0.85 9.70
C PRO A 306 -28.65 0.43 9.02
N MET A 307 -27.86 0.28 7.95
CA MET A 307 -27.24 1.38 7.21
C MET A 307 -28.01 1.79 5.94
N ALA A 308 -29.27 1.35 5.80
CA ALA A 308 -30.09 1.69 4.65
C ALA A 308 -30.27 3.22 4.52
N GLY A 309 -29.96 3.73 3.32
CA GLY A 309 -30.01 5.16 2.99
C GLY A 309 -28.64 5.85 3.03
N LEU A 310 -27.64 5.23 3.67
CA LEU A 310 -26.29 5.78 3.75
C LEU A 310 -25.58 5.70 2.40
N GLU A 311 -24.88 6.77 2.06
CA GLU A 311 -24.05 6.90 0.86
C GLU A 311 -22.58 6.85 1.27
N PHE A 312 -21.79 6.17 0.45
CA PHE A 312 -20.39 5.89 0.73
C PHE A 312 -19.55 6.10 -0.51
N THR A 313 -18.29 6.44 -0.31
CA THR A 313 -17.24 6.39 -1.34
C THR A 313 -16.10 5.57 -0.76
N GLY A 314 -15.63 4.56 -1.47
CA GLY A 314 -14.64 3.65 -0.91
C GLY A 314 -14.13 2.62 -1.89
N TYR A 315 -13.08 1.93 -1.45
CA TYR A 315 -12.49 0.79 -2.13
C TYR A 315 -12.21 -0.34 -1.14
N GLY A 316 -12.23 -1.57 -1.66
CA GLY A 316 -11.46 -2.67 -1.08
C GLY A 316 -12.33 -3.73 -0.40
N GLY A 317 -12.23 -4.96 -0.90
CA GLY A 317 -12.67 -6.14 -0.14
C GLY A 317 -11.89 -6.28 1.17
N GLU A 318 -10.59 -5.96 1.17
CA GLU A 318 -9.67 -6.03 2.33
C GLU A 318 -10.16 -5.21 3.54
N ILE A 319 -10.40 -3.91 3.36
CA ILE A 319 -10.86 -3.05 4.47
C ILE A 319 -12.21 -3.50 5.04
N MET A 320 -13.11 -3.96 4.18
CA MET A 320 -14.41 -4.48 4.60
C MET A 320 -14.30 -5.85 5.29
N GLU A 321 -13.35 -6.68 4.88
CA GLU A 321 -13.03 -7.95 5.52
C GLU A 321 -12.53 -7.71 6.95
N GLU A 322 -11.61 -6.76 7.12
CA GLU A 322 -11.10 -6.39 8.44
C GLU A 322 -12.18 -5.77 9.33
N LEU A 323 -12.98 -4.85 8.79
CA LEU A 323 -14.01 -4.13 9.57
C LEU A 323 -15.36 -4.84 9.62
N GLY A 324 -15.48 -5.99 8.97
CA GLY A 324 -16.67 -6.81 8.93
C GLY A 324 -16.44 -8.13 9.67
N PRO A 325 -16.20 -9.23 8.95
CA PRO A 325 -16.12 -10.56 9.52
C PRO A 325 -14.98 -10.71 10.54
N ASN A 326 -13.85 -10.00 10.39
CA ASN A 326 -12.76 -10.10 11.35
C ASN A 326 -13.14 -9.55 12.75
N LEU A 327 -14.02 -8.55 12.80
CA LEU A 327 -14.63 -8.03 14.03
C LEU A 327 -15.92 -8.76 14.44
N GLY A 328 -16.28 -9.84 13.73
CA GLY A 328 -17.54 -10.56 13.91
C GLY A 328 -18.78 -9.76 13.49
N ILE A 329 -18.61 -8.69 12.71
CA ILE A 329 -19.71 -7.87 12.19
C ILE A 329 -20.27 -8.55 10.94
N GLU A 330 -21.49 -9.08 11.07
CA GLU A 330 -22.13 -9.82 9.99
C GLU A 330 -22.79 -8.94 8.93
N ASP A 331 -23.09 -7.67 9.23
CA ASP A 331 -23.81 -6.77 8.31
C ASP A 331 -22.83 -6.05 7.37
N PRO A 332 -22.90 -6.29 6.04
CA PRO A 332 -21.96 -5.67 5.11
C PRO A 332 -22.11 -4.15 4.99
N GLY A 333 -23.30 -3.61 5.25
CA GLY A 333 -23.53 -2.16 5.26
C GLY A 333 -22.83 -1.48 6.43
N VAL A 334 -22.79 -2.16 7.59
CA VAL A 334 -22.02 -1.70 8.76
C VAL A 334 -20.51 -1.74 8.48
N ALA A 335 -20.00 -2.83 7.90
CA ALA A 335 -18.58 -2.92 7.52
C ALA A 335 -18.17 -1.81 6.54
N PHE A 336 -19.03 -1.48 5.58
CA PHE A 336 -18.80 -0.38 4.64
C PHE A 336 -18.77 0.99 5.35
N MET A 337 -19.68 1.22 6.29
CA MET A 337 -19.70 2.45 7.09
C MET A 337 -18.43 2.62 7.90
N LEU A 338 -17.98 1.56 8.58
CA LEU A 338 -16.72 1.59 9.31
C LEU A 338 -15.53 1.83 8.39
N SER A 339 -15.55 1.27 7.17
CA SER A 339 -14.50 1.52 6.15
C SER A 339 -14.40 3.00 5.81
N GLY A 340 -15.55 3.66 5.60
CA GLY A 340 -15.59 5.12 5.39
C GLY A 340 -15.08 5.91 6.61
N LEU A 341 -15.35 5.46 7.83
CA LEU A 341 -14.83 6.09 9.05
C LEU A 341 -13.30 5.96 9.15
N VAL A 342 -12.77 4.76 8.87
CA VAL A 342 -11.33 4.46 8.85
C VAL A 342 -10.59 5.27 7.77
N ASP A 343 -11.18 5.35 6.57
CA ASP A 343 -10.66 6.19 5.49
C ASP A 343 -10.70 7.68 5.87
N GLY A 344 -11.80 8.13 6.49
CA GLY A 344 -11.99 9.49 7.00
C GLY A 344 -10.92 9.88 8.01
N TYR A 345 -10.65 9.02 9.00
CA TYR A 345 -9.57 9.26 9.95
C TYR A 345 -8.17 9.21 9.33
N GLY A 346 -8.03 8.68 8.11
CA GLY A 346 -6.75 8.49 7.45
C GLY A 346 -5.92 7.42 8.16
N MET A 347 -6.51 6.24 8.39
CA MET A 347 -5.80 5.09 8.96
C MET A 347 -5.93 3.86 8.05
N ALA A 348 -5.00 2.92 8.19
CA ALA A 348 -5.04 1.60 7.56
C ALA A 348 -5.81 0.61 8.43
N ALA A 349 -6.56 -0.30 7.78
CA ALA A 349 -7.40 -1.26 8.48
C ALA A 349 -6.58 -2.27 9.31
N LYS A 350 -5.41 -2.66 8.81
CA LYS A 350 -4.48 -3.54 9.50
C LYS A 350 -3.87 -3.00 10.81
N GLY A 351 -4.03 -1.71 11.12
CA GLY A 351 -3.50 -1.08 12.33
C GLY A 351 -4.47 -1.16 13.51
N ALA A 352 -5.11 -0.03 13.81
CA ALA A 352 -6.03 0.09 14.93
C ALA A 352 -7.23 -0.88 14.84
N PRO A 353 -7.91 -1.08 13.69
CA PRO A 353 -8.98 -2.06 13.60
C PRO A 353 -8.54 -3.50 13.94
N ARG A 354 -7.35 -3.93 13.52
CA ARG A 354 -6.81 -5.23 13.94
C ARG A 354 -6.56 -5.35 15.44
N THR A 355 -6.06 -4.27 16.02
CA THR A 355 -5.87 -4.18 17.46
C THR A 355 -7.21 -4.30 18.20
N ILE A 356 -8.27 -3.72 17.64
CA ILE A 356 -9.64 -3.87 18.16
C ILE A 356 -10.12 -5.33 18.02
N ALA A 357 -9.88 -6.00 16.88
CA ALA A 357 -10.24 -7.41 16.71
C ALA A 357 -9.60 -8.32 17.78
N MET A 358 -8.32 -8.10 18.08
CA MET A 358 -7.61 -8.78 19.17
C MET A 358 -8.25 -8.53 20.54
N LEU A 359 -8.60 -7.27 20.85
CA LEU A 359 -9.28 -6.92 22.10
C LEU A 359 -10.67 -7.56 22.20
N MET A 360 -11.41 -7.64 21.08
CA MET A 360 -12.69 -8.35 21.03
C MET A 360 -12.49 -9.84 21.32
N GLU A 361 -11.49 -10.49 20.74
CA GLU A 361 -11.18 -11.90 21.05
C GLU A 361 -10.90 -12.08 22.55
N ALA A 362 -10.00 -11.28 23.11
CA ALA A 362 -9.64 -11.33 24.53
C ALA A 362 -10.85 -11.08 25.45
N PHE A 363 -11.76 -10.17 25.08
CA PHE A 363 -12.97 -9.88 25.86
C PHE A 363 -13.94 -11.06 25.83
N ASN A 364 -14.16 -11.67 24.66
CA ASN A 364 -15.06 -12.83 24.52
C ASN A 364 -14.47 -14.09 25.19
N ASP A 365 -13.14 -14.21 25.23
CA ASP A 365 -12.40 -15.23 25.99
C ASP A 365 -12.35 -14.94 27.51
N LYS A 366 -12.87 -13.79 27.95
CA LYS A 366 -12.88 -13.33 29.35
C LYS A 366 -11.47 -13.11 29.94
N LEU A 367 -10.51 -12.78 29.09
CA LEU A 367 -9.15 -12.40 29.48
C LEU A 367 -9.07 -10.93 29.91
N ILE A 368 -9.97 -10.09 29.40
CA ILE A 368 -10.12 -8.68 29.80
C ILE A 368 -11.58 -8.38 30.16
N THR A 369 -11.80 -7.38 31.02
CA THR A 369 -13.14 -6.93 31.45
C THR A 369 -13.49 -5.57 30.88
N SER A 370 -14.78 -5.22 30.90
CA SER A 370 -15.25 -3.90 30.43
C SER A 370 -14.60 -2.75 31.20
N GLU A 371 -14.29 -2.90 32.49
CA GLU A 371 -13.62 -1.86 33.26
C GLU A 371 -12.21 -1.54 32.73
N GLN A 372 -11.52 -2.51 32.14
CA GLN A 372 -10.17 -2.32 31.57
C GLN A 372 -10.18 -1.63 30.20
N ILE A 373 -11.36 -1.49 29.59
CA ILE A 373 -11.58 -0.93 28.24
C ILE A 373 -12.63 0.18 28.29
N ASP A 374 -12.52 1.07 29.28
CA ASP A 374 -13.36 2.26 29.45
C ASP A 374 -14.87 1.97 29.56
N GLY A 375 -15.25 0.80 30.08
CA GLY A 375 -16.65 0.39 30.26
C GLY A 375 -17.34 -0.07 28.98
N LEU A 376 -16.60 -0.29 27.90
CA LEU A 376 -17.14 -0.74 26.61
C LEU A 376 -17.48 -2.24 26.63
N ASP A 377 -18.44 -2.63 25.80
CA ASP A 377 -18.80 -4.04 25.55
C ASP A 377 -18.21 -4.48 24.21
N LEU A 378 -17.22 -5.38 24.25
CA LEU A 378 -16.54 -5.90 23.07
C LEU A 378 -17.00 -7.29 22.66
N THR A 379 -18.25 -7.65 22.96
CA THR A 379 -18.89 -8.82 22.35
C THR A 379 -18.79 -8.73 20.82
N TRP A 380 -18.47 -9.86 20.16
CA TRP A 380 -18.31 -9.94 18.71
C TRP A 380 -19.47 -9.26 17.95
N GLY A 381 -19.14 -8.46 16.94
CA GLY A 381 -20.11 -7.73 16.14
C GLY A 381 -20.63 -6.41 16.73
N ASN A 382 -20.20 -6.00 17.93
CA ASN A 382 -20.61 -4.72 18.52
C ASN A 382 -19.90 -3.52 17.84
N TYR A 383 -20.43 -3.11 16.69
CA TYR A 383 -19.88 -2.01 15.90
C TYR A 383 -19.94 -0.64 16.60
N THR A 384 -20.83 -0.45 17.58
CA THR A 384 -20.89 0.82 18.33
C THR A 384 -19.68 1.00 19.23
N SER A 385 -19.22 -0.07 19.89
CA SER A 385 -17.97 -0.06 20.64
C SER A 385 -16.75 0.08 19.74
N VAL A 386 -16.78 -0.52 18.54
CA VAL A 386 -15.71 -0.33 17.53
C VAL A 386 -15.58 1.14 17.13
N MET A 387 -16.69 1.81 16.81
CA MET A 387 -16.68 3.25 16.51
C MET A 387 -16.10 4.08 17.66
N ALA A 388 -16.52 3.80 18.89
CA ALA A 388 -16.01 4.49 20.08
C ALA A 388 -14.51 4.27 20.29
N LEU A 389 -14.00 3.06 20.04
CA LEU A 389 -12.56 2.76 20.13
C LEU A 389 -11.77 3.46 19.03
N LEU A 390 -12.28 3.54 17.79
CA LEU A 390 -11.64 4.28 16.71
C LEU A 390 -11.53 5.77 17.03
N GLU A 391 -12.62 6.38 17.53
CA GLU A 391 -12.63 7.77 17.97
C GLU A 391 -11.62 8.00 19.10
N LYS A 392 -11.68 7.17 20.16
CA LYS A 392 -10.72 7.22 21.28
C LYS A 392 -9.28 7.07 20.84
N THR A 393 -9.03 6.27 19.80
CA THR A 393 -7.69 6.06 19.24
C THR A 393 -7.17 7.34 18.60
N VAL A 394 -7.97 8.01 17.75
CA VAL A 394 -7.54 9.26 17.11
C VAL A 394 -7.42 10.44 18.08
N THR A 395 -8.23 10.46 19.15
CA THR A 395 -8.15 11.46 20.21
C THR A 395 -7.12 11.12 21.29
N ARG A 396 -6.56 9.89 21.26
CA ARG A 396 -5.64 9.34 22.28
C ARG A 396 -6.22 9.39 23.70
N GLU A 397 -7.51 9.08 23.84
CA GLU A 397 -8.23 9.12 25.10
C GLU A 397 -8.47 7.72 25.69
N GLY A 398 -8.14 7.55 26.98
CA GLY A 398 -8.37 6.31 27.72
C GLY A 398 -7.65 5.12 27.08
N VAL A 399 -8.37 4.02 26.83
CA VAL A 399 -7.81 2.84 26.14
C VAL A 399 -7.30 3.17 24.72
N GLY A 400 -7.81 4.23 24.10
CA GLY A 400 -7.38 4.67 22.77
C GLY A 400 -5.91 5.08 22.70
N GLU A 401 -5.30 5.56 23.79
CA GLU A 401 -3.86 5.84 23.83
C GLU A 401 -3.02 4.57 23.67
N LEU A 402 -3.46 3.44 24.24
CA LEU A 402 -2.78 2.16 24.07
C LEU A 402 -2.91 1.67 22.62
N ILE A 403 -4.12 1.71 22.06
CA ILE A 403 -4.36 1.32 20.66
C ILE A 403 -3.54 2.17 19.70
N ALA A 404 -3.40 3.48 19.97
CA ALA A 404 -2.60 4.41 19.18
C ALA A 404 -1.08 4.12 19.20
N GLN A 405 -0.59 3.30 20.15
CA GLN A 405 0.79 2.82 20.21
C GLN A 405 1.02 1.53 19.40
N GLY A 406 -0.04 0.97 18.78
CA GLY A 406 0.07 -0.19 17.90
C GLY A 406 -0.30 -1.52 18.56
N LEU A 407 -0.35 -2.55 17.71
CA LEU A 407 -0.87 -3.88 18.03
C LEU A 407 -0.13 -4.55 19.20
N MET A 408 1.20 -4.67 19.09
CA MET A 408 1.99 -5.38 20.09
C MET A 408 2.14 -4.61 21.40
N ALA A 409 2.18 -3.28 21.35
CA ALA A 409 2.17 -2.44 22.54
C ALA A 409 0.87 -2.64 23.34
N THR A 410 -0.26 -2.65 22.64
CA THR A 410 -1.57 -2.95 23.24
C THR A 410 -1.61 -4.38 23.79
N ALA A 411 -1.20 -5.38 23.00
CA ALA A 411 -1.24 -6.78 23.42
C ALA A 411 -0.47 -7.02 24.72
N LYS A 412 0.74 -6.45 24.81
CA LYS A 412 1.59 -6.52 26.00
C LYS A 412 0.99 -5.81 27.21
N ALA A 413 0.31 -4.68 27.00
CA ALA A 413 -0.34 -3.95 28.10
C ALA A 413 -1.45 -4.76 28.78
N PHE A 414 -2.13 -5.62 28.01
CA PHE A 414 -3.19 -6.50 28.50
C PHE A 414 -2.73 -7.93 28.81
N GLY A 415 -1.51 -8.33 28.44
CA GLY A 415 -0.98 -9.69 28.63
C GLY A 415 -1.66 -10.72 27.72
N ILE A 416 -1.94 -10.33 26.47
CA ILE A 416 -2.67 -11.11 25.45
C ILE A 416 -1.88 -11.22 24.14
N GLU A 417 -0.55 -11.25 24.22
CA GLU A 417 0.34 -11.34 23.05
C GLU A 417 0.04 -12.55 22.15
N ASP A 418 -0.49 -13.64 22.71
CA ASP A 418 -0.91 -14.85 21.99
C ASP A 418 -2.21 -14.67 21.15
N ARG A 419 -2.84 -13.49 21.23
CA ARG A 419 -4.00 -13.09 20.44
C ARG A 419 -3.63 -12.10 19.32
N ALA A 420 -2.40 -11.58 19.30
CA ALA A 420 -1.97 -10.61 18.32
C ALA A 420 -1.65 -11.30 16.98
N MET A 421 -2.43 -10.99 15.94
CA MET A 421 -2.18 -11.49 14.59
C MET A 421 -1.23 -10.54 13.86
N HIS A 422 0.06 -10.87 13.85
CA HIS A 422 1.12 -10.00 13.37
C HIS A 422 2.17 -10.69 12.49
N MET A 423 2.88 -9.85 11.74
CA MET A 423 4.13 -10.12 11.03
C MET A 423 5.06 -8.94 11.34
N HIS A 424 6.27 -9.17 11.84
CA HIS A 424 7.18 -8.13 12.37
C HIS A 424 6.58 -7.26 13.50
N GLY A 425 5.71 -7.85 14.33
CA GLY A 425 4.98 -7.14 15.37
C GLY A 425 3.97 -6.10 14.88
N VAL A 426 3.66 -6.06 13.58
CA VAL A 426 2.68 -5.13 12.99
C VAL A 426 1.59 -5.89 12.24
N GLY A 427 0.49 -5.22 11.93
CA GLY A 427 -0.56 -5.80 11.09
C GLY A 427 -0.11 -6.01 9.64
N PHE A 428 -0.64 -7.05 9.00
CA PHE A 428 -0.42 -7.40 7.60
C PHE A 428 -1.67 -7.16 6.72
N ASN A 429 -1.61 -7.35 5.42
CA ASN A 429 -2.78 -7.05 4.57
C ASN A 429 -3.94 -7.99 4.86
N ASP A 430 -5.16 -7.53 4.57
CA ASP A 430 -6.37 -8.07 5.17
C ASP A 430 -6.92 -9.30 4.41
N HIS A 431 -6.16 -10.40 4.39
CA HIS A 431 -6.58 -11.75 4.00
C HIS A 431 -5.96 -12.78 4.95
N ASP A 432 -6.58 -13.96 5.10
CA ASP A 432 -6.03 -15.09 5.84
C ASP A 432 -4.85 -15.72 5.08
N PRO A 433 -3.60 -15.47 5.51
CA PRO A 433 -2.43 -15.88 4.75
C PRO A 433 -2.18 -17.40 4.88
N ARG A 434 -2.88 -18.10 5.79
CA ARG A 434 -2.81 -19.57 5.89
C ARG A 434 -3.41 -20.26 4.67
N ALA A 435 -4.35 -19.60 4.00
CA ALA A 435 -4.93 -20.08 2.75
C ALA A 435 -3.96 -19.92 1.57
N THR A 436 -2.97 -19.04 1.70
CA THR A 436 -1.94 -18.78 0.71
C THR A 436 -0.53 -18.68 1.29
N PRO A 437 0.14 -19.84 1.42
CA PRO A 437 1.54 -19.93 1.85
C PRO A 437 2.52 -18.93 1.21
N MET A 438 2.40 -18.63 -0.10
CA MET A 438 3.27 -17.63 -0.73
C MET A 438 2.99 -16.23 -0.21
N VAL A 439 1.72 -15.87 0.01
CA VAL A 439 1.35 -14.56 0.58
C VAL A 439 1.91 -14.41 1.99
N MET A 440 1.80 -15.45 2.81
CA MET A 440 2.40 -15.47 4.14
C MET A 440 3.92 -15.25 4.09
N PHE A 441 4.61 -16.05 3.28
CA PHE A 441 6.06 -15.96 3.11
C PHE A 441 6.48 -14.58 2.60
N GLN A 442 5.70 -14.03 1.69
CA GLN A 442 5.96 -12.78 1.00
C GLN A 442 5.81 -11.57 1.91
N MET A 443 4.75 -11.50 2.70
CA MET A 443 4.52 -10.40 3.64
C MET A 443 5.55 -10.40 4.78
N GLN A 444 6.06 -11.57 5.16
CA GLN A 444 7.09 -11.66 6.19
C GLN A 444 8.51 -11.43 5.65
N VAL A 445 8.95 -12.20 4.65
CA VAL A 445 10.37 -12.26 4.26
C VAL A 445 10.65 -11.38 3.06
N ALA A 446 9.83 -11.53 2.01
CA ALA A 446 10.10 -10.88 0.75
C ALA A 446 9.86 -9.37 0.84
N SER A 447 8.77 -8.93 1.47
CA SER A 447 8.36 -7.53 1.47
C SER A 447 9.24 -6.65 2.37
N GLY A 448 10.22 -6.00 1.75
CA GLY A 448 11.13 -5.11 2.45
C GLY A 448 10.50 -3.78 2.87
N ALA A 449 9.26 -3.49 2.46
CA ALA A 449 8.51 -2.32 2.92
C ALA A 449 7.52 -2.63 4.07
N GLY A 450 7.65 -3.81 4.69
CA GLY A 450 6.73 -4.32 5.72
C GLY A 450 5.65 -5.24 5.15
N PRO A 451 4.76 -5.80 5.99
CA PRO A 451 3.80 -6.83 5.56
C PRO A 451 2.75 -6.29 4.58
N ASN A 452 3.05 -6.35 3.28
CA ASN A 452 2.26 -5.78 2.18
C ASN A 452 2.48 -6.56 0.86
N TRP A 453 1.72 -6.23 -0.21
CA TRP A 453 1.84 -6.83 -1.55
C TRP A 453 3.05 -6.31 -2.36
N GLN A 454 4.18 -7.00 -2.29
CA GLN A 454 5.41 -6.76 -3.08
C GLN A 454 5.81 -7.97 -3.93
N THR A 455 4.83 -8.73 -4.41
CA THR A 455 4.97 -9.93 -5.27
C THR A 455 3.67 -10.14 -6.05
N LEU A 456 3.71 -10.93 -7.13
CA LEU A 456 2.55 -11.21 -7.98
C LEU A 456 1.68 -12.35 -7.42
N VAL A 457 1.01 -12.08 -6.30
CA VAL A 457 0.27 -13.07 -5.53
C VAL A 457 -0.97 -13.61 -6.24
N GLU A 458 -1.46 -12.90 -7.25
CA GLU A 458 -2.58 -13.30 -8.09
C GLU A 458 -2.28 -14.57 -8.90
N MET A 459 -1.01 -14.95 -9.01
CA MET A 459 -0.63 -16.28 -9.49
C MET A 459 -1.20 -17.42 -8.64
N MET A 460 -1.58 -17.16 -7.39
CA MET A 460 -2.33 -18.09 -6.53
C MET A 460 -3.85 -17.90 -6.58
N MET A 461 -4.32 -16.94 -7.37
CA MET A 461 -5.74 -16.63 -7.58
C MET A 461 -6.23 -16.97 -9.00
N GLY A 462 -5.52 -17.86 -9.71
CA GLY A 462 -5.89 -18.24 -11.07
C GLY A 462 -5.44 -17.26 -12.16
N ARG A 463 -4.49 -16.36 -11.87
CA ARG A 463 -3.92 -15.41 -12.85
C ARG A 463 -2.43 -15.71 -13.10
N PRO A 464 -2.09 -16.59 -14.05
CA PRO A 464 -0.69 -16.98 -14.32
C PRO A 464 0.15 -15.82 -14.86
N GLU A 465 1.47 -15.92 -14.75
CA GLU A 465 2.44 -14.91 -15.19
C GLU A 465 3.35 -15.48 -16.30
N PRO A 466 2.87 -15.52 -17.57
CA PRO A 466 3.55 -16.26 -18.63
C PRO A 466 4.90 -15.69 -19.02
N ASP A 467 5.07 -14.37 -18.98
CA ASP A 467 6.35 -13.68 -19.27
C ASP A 467 7.42 -14.01 -18.21
N LEU A 468 7.02 -14.56 -17.06
CA LEU A 468 7.90 -15.01 -15.99
C LEU A 468 8.07 -16.54 -15.97
N GLY A 469 7.56 -17.24 -16.99
CA GLY A 469 7.66 -18.70 -17.10
C GLY A 469 6.54 -19.47 -16.39
N TYR A 470 5.51 -18.80 -15.88
CA TYR A 470 4.37 -19.42 -15.24
C TYR A 470 3.16 -19.40 -16.19
N GLU A 471 3.01 -20.44 -17.01
CA GLU A 471 1.84 -20.62 -17.89
C GLU A 471 0.58 -21.04 -17.12
N GLU A 472 0.75 -21.61 -15.93
CA GLU A 472 -0.32 -22.03 -15.02
C GLU A 472 -0.14 -21.39 -13.64
N SER A 473 -1.26 -21.18 -12.94
CA SER A 473 -1.29 -20.66 -11.58
C SER A 473 -0.79 -21.67 -10.56
N LEU A 474 -0.21 -21.17 -9.48
CA LEU A 474 0.14 -21.97 -8.31
C LEU A 474 -1.06 -22.11 -7.38
N THR A 475 -0.98 -23.09 -6.49
CA THR A 475 -1.97 -23.34 -5.44
C THR A 475 -1.27 -23.41 -4.08
N ALA A 476 -2.05 -23.44 -3.00
CA ALA A 476 -1.53 -23.65 -1.64
C ALA A 476 -0.77 -24.97 -1.46
N LYS A 477 -0.88 -25.92 -2.40
CA LYS A 477 -0.19 -27.21 -2.37
C LYS A 477 1.21 -27.16 -3.00
N ASP A 478 1.52 -26.12 -3.78
CA ASP A 478 2.78 -25.97 -4.50
C ASP A 478 3.88 -25.37 -3.60
N ILE A 479 3.99 -25.87 -2.37
CA ILE A 479 4.85 -25.32 -1.31
C ILE A 479 6.31 -25.25 -1.77
N ASP A 480 6.79 -26.27 -2.47
CA ASP A 480 8.17 -26.36 -2.97
C ASP A 480 8.50 -25.37 -4.09
N ARG A 481 7.50 -24.67 -4.64
CA ARG A 481 7.69 -23.66 -5.68
C ARG A 481 7.65 -22.23 -5.13
N ILE A 482 7.32 -22.05 -3.85
CA ILE A 482 7.09 -20.73 -3.26
C ILE A 482 8.36 -19.87 -3.30
N ALA A 483 9.52 -20.43 -2.99
CA ALA A 483 10.78 -19.69 -2.96
C ALA A 483 11.14 -19.14 -4.36
N GLU A 484 11.14 -20.00 -5.37
CA GLU A 484 11.41 -19.63 -6.78
C GLU A 484 10.37 -18.61 -7.28
N ALA A 485 9.08 -18.89 -7.07
CA ALA A 485 7.99 -18.03 -7.52
C ALA A 485 8.07 -16.65 -6.88
N SER A 486 8.32 -16.57 -5.57
CA SER A 486 8.50 -15.30 -4.86
C SER A 486 9.70 -14.53 -5.41
N HIS A 487 10.82 -15.22 -5.69
CA HIS A 487 12.00 -14.59 -6.27
C HIS A 487 11.73 -13.93 -7.63
N VAL A 488 11.10 -14.67 -8.55
CA VAL A 488 10.86 -14.19 -9.92
C VAL A 488 9.80 -13.08 -9.94
N THR A 489 8.69 -13.30 -9.23
CA THR A 489 7.56 -12.37 -9.26
C THR A 489 7.81 -11.10 -8.47
N GLN A 490 8.60 -11.14 -7.40
CA GLN A 490 8.99 -9.93 -6.67
C GLN A 490 9.82 -8.96 -7.52
N LYS A 491 10.73 -9.48 -8.35
CA LYS A 491 11.50 -8.63 -9.29
C LYS A 491 10.58 -7.90 -10.25
N ALA A 492 9.64 -8.62 -10.85
CA ALA A 492 8.65 -8.03 -11.73
C ALA A 492 7.79 -6.98 -10.99
N LYS A 493 7.34 -7.27 -9.77
CA LYS A 493 6.56 -6.32 -8.97
C LYS A 493 7.31 -5.02 -8.67
N LEU A 494 8.59 -5.08 -8.25
CA LEU A 494 9.35 -3.85 -7.98
C LEU A 494 9.76 -3.08 -9.24
N LEU A 495 9.86 -3.76 -10.39
CA LEU A 495 9.87 -3.08 -11.68
C LEU A 495 8.57 -2.31 -11.89
N TYR A 496 7.40 -2.96 -11.73
CA TYR A 496 6.09 -2.35 -11.94
C TYR A 496 5.86 -1.13 -11.04
N ASP A 497 6.23 -1.24 -9.76
CA ASP A 497 6.18 -0.17 -8.75
C ASP A 497 7.11 1.02 -9.05
N SER A 498 7.97 0.89 -10.07
CA SER A 498 8.88 1.95 -10.53
C SER A 498 8.40 2.62 -11.82
N LEU A 499 7.31 2.16 -12.43
CA LEU A 499 6.82 2.62 -13.75
C LEU A 499 5.78 3.73 -13.68
N GLY A 500 5.05 3.88 -12.57
CA GLY A 500 4.00 4.89 -12.42
C GLY A 500 2.66 4.47 -13.02
N ALA A 501 2.43 3.17 -13.17
CA ALA A 501 1.14 2.61 -13.54
C ALA A 501 0.63 1.65 -12.47
N CYS A 502 -0.68 1.55 -12.36
CA CYS A 502 -1.34 0.72 -11.36
C CYS A 502 -0.94 -0.73 -11.57
N TYR A 503 -0.65 -1.41 -10.46
CA TYR A 503 -0.31 -2.83 -10.47
C TYR A 503 -1.30 -3.72 -11.27
N PHE A 504 -2.58 -3.35 -11.27
CA PHE A 504 -3.64 -4.06 -12.00
C PHE A 504 -3.52 -4.01 -13.52
N SER A 505 -2.68 -3.14 -14.09
CA SER A 505 -2.43 -3.14 -15.53
C SER A 505 -1.44 -4.22 -15.97
N PHE A 506 -0.74 -4.87 -15.03
CA PHE A 506 0.31 -5.84 -15.34
C PHE A 506 -0.14 -7.30 -15.17
N ILE A 507 -1.05 -7.55 -14.21
CA ILE A 507 -1.43 -8.89 -13.74
C ILE A 507 -1.84 -9.81 -14.91
N GLY A 508 -1.08 -10.89 -15.09
CA GLY A 508 -1.32 -11.94 -16.07
C GLY A 508 -1.34 -11.50 -17.54
N VAL A 509 -0.86 -10.29 -17.84
CA VAL A 509 -0.82 -9.77 -19.21
C VAL A 509 0.31 -10.46 -19.98
N ARG A 510 -0.06 -11.27 -20.98
CA ARG A 510 0.94 -11.87 -21.88
C ARG A 510 1.64 -10.80 -22.72
N GLY A 511 2.97 -10.82 -22.76
CA GLY A 511 3.81 -9.84 -23.44
C GLY A 511 4.02 -8.55 -22.65
N ILE A 512 3.69 -8.52 -21.36
CA ILE A 512 3.80 -7.33 -20.51
C ILE A 512 5.18 -6.69 -20.53
N LEU A 513 6.26 -7.48 -20.51
CA LEU A 513 7.62 -6.93 -20.55
C LEU A 513 7.91 -6.25 -21.90
N GLY A 514 7.32 -6.76 -22.99
CA GLY A 514 7.37 -6.15 -24.31
C GLY A 514 6.64 -4.80 -24.35
N TYR A 515 5.43 -4.74 -23.81
CA TYR A 515 4.66 -3.49 -23.71
C TYR A 515 5.43 -2.43 -22.92
N ILE A 516 6.02 -2.79 -21.79
CA ILE A 516 6.82 -1.87 -20.96
C ILE A 516 8.02 -1.34 -21.75
N SER A 517 8.79 -2.23 -22.39
CA SER A 517 9.95 -1.87 -23.22
C SER A 517 9.57 -0.90 -24.35
N GLU A 518 8.53 -1.24 -25.13
CA GLU A 518 8.03 -0.41 -26.22
C GLU A 518 7.56 0.97 -25.73
N SER A 519 6.87 1.02 -24.58
CA SER A 519 6.38 2.26 -23.98
C SER A 519 7.53 3.17 -23.50
N LEU A 520 8.55 2.61 -22.84
CA LEU A 520 9.72 3.40 -22.39
C LEU A 520 10.52 3.97 -23.58
N ASP A 521 10.63 3.21 -24.66
CA ASP A 521 11.23 3.68 -25.91
C ASP A 521 10.37 4.78 -26.56
N ALA A 522 9.07 4.57 -26.73
CA ALA A 522 8.17 5.58 -27.32
C ALA A 522 8.12 6.86 -26.48
N ALA A 523 8.18 6.75 -25.15
CA ALA A 523 8.04 7.89 -24.25
C ALA A 523 9.36 8.66 -24.02
N ALA A 524 10.49 7.98 -23.76
CA ALA A 524 11.79 8.61 -23.44
C ALA A 524 12.95 8.24 -24.37
N GLY A 525 12.76 7.31 -25.30
CA GLY A 525 13.86 6.73 -26.08
C GLY A 525 14.81 5.88 -25.21
N VAL A 526 14.27 5.23 -24.18
CA VAL A 526 15.00 4.24 -23.39
C VAL A 526 14.85 2.88 -24.07
N HIS A 527 15.92 2.43 -24.72
CA HIS A 527 15.95 1.12 -25.37
C HIS A 527 16.41 0.06 -24.36
N ILE A 528 15.49 -0.82 -23.95
CA ILE A 528 15.74 -1.80 -22.90
C ILE A 528 15.05 -3.12 -23.21
N SER A 529 15.73 -4.24 -23.03
CA SER A 529 15.17 -5.59 -23.24
C SER A 529 14.36 -6.08 -22.02
N PRO A 530 13.50 -7.10 -22.18
CA PRO A 530 12.81 -7.76 -21.06
C PRO A 530 13.72 -8.23 -19.93
N ASP A 531 14.89 -8.82 -20.25
CA ASP A 531 15.84 -9.30 -19.24
C ASP A 531 16.46 -8.13 -18.45
N GLU A 532 16.78 -7.03 -19.13
CA GLU A 532 17.28 -5.82 -18.49
C GLU A 532 16.22 -5.15 -17.61
N LEU A 533 14.95 -5.20 -18.01
CA LEU A 533 13.83 -4.73 -17.19
C LEU A 533 13.72 -5.53 -15.88
N LEU A 534 13.77 -6.86 -15.95
CA LEU A 534 13.75 -7.70 -14.74
C LEU A 534 15.00 -7.48 -13.88
N ALA A 535 16.16 -7.20 -14.49
CA ALA A 535 17.36 -6.82 -13.75
C ALA A 535 17.23 -5.47 -13.02
N ILE A 536 16.42 -4.52 -13.53
CA ILE A 536 16.05 -3.31 -12.77
C ILE A 536 15.25 -3.67 -11.52
N GLY A 537 14.23 -4.52 -11.66
CA GLY A 537 13.45 -5.01 -10.51
C GLY A 537 14.31 -5.67 -9.43
N ASP A 538 15.23 -6.55 -9.85
CA ASP A 538 16.20 -7.23 -8.97
C ASP A 538 17.15 -6.25 -8.27
N ARG A 539 17.58 -5.19 -8.99
CA ARG A 539 18.39 -4.12 -8.42
C ARG A 539 17.63 -3.33 -7.36
N VAL A 540 16.37 -2.98 -7.62
CA VAL A 540 15.50 -2.26 -6.66
C VAL A 540 15.29 -3.11 -5.40
N LEU A 541 15.00 -4.40 -5.56
CA LEU A 541 14.85 -5.35 -4.46
C LEU A 541 16.12 -5.42 -3.60
N THR A 542 17.26 -5.60 -4.25
CA THR A 542 18.54 -5.72 -3.55
C THR A 542 18.91 -4.42 -2.82
N LEU A 543 18.62 -3.25 -3.41
CA LEU A 543 18.79 -1.97 -2.73
C LEU A 543 17.89 -1.85 -1.51
N GLN A 544 16.62 -2.24 -1.61
CA GLN A 544 15.69 -2.26 -0.48
C GLN A 544 16.25 -3.09 0.68
N ARG A 545 16.78 -4.30 0.37
CA ARG A 545 17.41 -5.18 1.36
C ARG A 545 18.62 -4.53 2.03
N LEU A 546 19.49 -3.88 1.26
CA LEU A 546 20.66 -3.16 1.80
C LEU A 546 20.25 -2.02 2.74
N ILE A 547 19.20 -1.27 2.41
CA ILE A 547 18.67 -0.20 3.26
C ILE A 547 18.13 -0.79 4.57
N ASN A 548 17.35 -1.86 4.51
CA ASN A 548 16.79 -2.50 5.70
C ASN A 548 17.90 -3.02 6.64
N ILE A 549 18.92 -3.70 6.10
CA ILE A 549 20.08 -4.15 6.89
C ILE A 549 20.82 -2.95 7.52
N TYR A 550 20.94 -1.85 6.79
CA TYR A 550 21.54 -0.62 7.33
C TYR A 550 20.72 -0.04 8.50
N LEU A 551 19.39 -0.11 8.41
CA LEU A 551 18.45 0.24 9.49
C LEU A 551 18.43 -0.76 10.65
N GLY A 552 19.07 -1.92 10.48
CA GLY A 552 19.26 -2.93 11.53
C GLY A 552 18.46 -4.21 11.34
N TYR A 553 17.84 -4.42 10.17
CA TYR A 553 17.19 -5.69 9.83
C TYR A 553 18.19 -6.84 9.89
N THR A 554 17.75 -7.96 10.44
CA THR A 554 18.51 -9.19 10.60
C THR A 554 17.70 -10.40 10.14
N PRO A 555 18.32 -11.54 9.83
CA PRO A 555 17.57 -12.77 9.52
C PRO A 555 16.64 -13.23 10.65
N ALA A 556 16.85 -12.80 11.90
CA ALA A 556 15.95 -13.13 13.00
C ALA A 556 14.57 -12.47 12.85
N ASP A 557 14.51 -11.31 12.19
CA ASP A 557 13.26 -10.60 11.93
C ASP A 557 12.33 -11.42 11.02
N ASP A 558 12.85 -12.24 10.11
CA ASP A 558 12.06 -13.13 9.24
C ASP A 558 11.18 -14.12 10.01
N PHE A 559 11.43 -14.36 11.29
CA PHE A 559 10.70 -15.34 12.11
C PHE A 559 9.72 -14.71 13.11
N ASP A 560 9.61 -13.38 13.15
CA ASP A 560 8.70 -12.64 14.03
C ASP A 560 7.26 -12.66 13.49
N ILE A 561 6.62 -13.83 13.61
CA ILE A 561 5.27 -14.13 13.12
C ILE A 561 4.42 -14.71 14.25
N ALA A 562 3.15 -14.30 14.32
CA ALA A 562 2.17 -14.89 15.24
C ALA A 562 2.06 -16.42 15.07
N GLU A 563 2.12 -17.16 16.17
CA GLU A 563 2.14 -18.64 16.14
C GLU A 563 0.91 -19.23 15.43
N ARG A 564 -0.27 -18.62 15.60
CA ARG A 564 -1.53 -19.05 14.98
C ARG A 564 -1.46 -19.10 13.46
N LEU A 565 -0.57 -18.32 12.82
CA LEU A 565 -0.40 -18.36 11.37
C LEU A 565 0.30 -19.63 10.87
N PHE A 566 0.90 -20.42 11.76
CA PHE A 566 1.42 -21.76 11.45
C PHE A 566 0.45 -22.89 11.81
N GLU A 567 -0.71 -22.56 12.41
CA GLU A 567 -1.77 -23.52 12.66
C GLU A 567 -2.60 -23.75 11.39
N PRO A 568 -2.92 -25.00 11.03
CA PRO A 568 -3.78 -25.28 9.88
C PRO A 568 -5.17 -24.65 10.03
N ILE A 569 -5.76 -24.20 8.92
CA ILE A 569 -7.12 -23.66 8.91
C ILE A 569 -8.11 -24.72 9.43
N PRO A 570 -8.95 -24.39 10.44
CA PRO A 570 -9.74 -25.40 11.15
C PRO A 570 -10.97 -25.91 10.40
N SER A 571 -11.53 -25.13 9.46
CA SER A 571 -12.77 -25.45 8.74
C SER A 571 -12.87 -24.68 7.40
N GLY A 572 -14.01 -24.77 6.72
CA GLY A 572 -14.22 -24.09 5.44
C GLY A 572 -13.62 -24.81 4.22
N PRO A 573 -13.60 -24.14 3.05
CA PRO A 573 -13.26 -24.76 1.75
C PRO A 573 -11.81 -25.25 1.66
N VAL A 574 -10.93 -24.74 2.54
CA VAL A 574 -9.49 -25.00 2.55
C VAL A 574 -9.00 -25.55 3.89
N ALA A 575 -9.89 -26.22 4.63
CA ALA A 575 -9.55 -26.83 5.91
C ALA A 575 -8.29 -27.72 5.82
N GLY A 576 -7.36 -27.53 6.75
CA GLY A 576 -6.07 -28.21 6.77
C GLY A 576 -4.95 -27.52 5.99
N ASN A 577 -5.23 -26.46 5.21
CA ASN A 577 -4.17 -25.63 4.62
C ASN A 577 -3.41 -24.86 5.70
N GLY A 578 -2.12 -24.64 5.48
CA GLY A 578 -1.23 -23.88 6.35
C GLY A 578 0.23 -24.24 6.07
N LEU A 579 1.16 -23.41 6.56
CA LEU A 579 2.59 -23.71 6.56
C LEU A 579 3.02 -24.19 7.94
N THR A 580 3.92 -25.17 7.99
CA THR A 580 4.64 -25.46 9.24
C THR A 580 5.84 -24.52 9.42
N ARG A 581 6.38 -24.42 10.64
CA ARG A 581 7.63 -23.68 10.88
C ARG A 581 8.80 -24.24 10.08
N ASP A 582 8.88 -25.56 9.93
CA ASP A 582 9.93 -26.23 9.18
C ASP A 582 9.83 -25.92 7.67
N ASP A 583 8.61 -25.91 7.11
CA ASP A 583 8.38 -25.47 5.73
C ASP A 583 8.84 -24.03 5.54
N PHE A 584 8.47 -23.14 6.46
CA PHE A 584 8.81 -21.72 6.37
C PHE A 584 10.33 -21.48 6.42
N VAL A 585 11.05 -22.14 7.33
CA VAL A 585 12.52 -22.06 7.42
C VAL A 585 13.17 -22.51 6.11
N ARG A 586 12.71 -23.63 5.55
CA ARG A 586 13.22 -24.16 4.29
C ARG A 586 12.98 -23.21 3.12
N ILE A 587 11.74 -22.72 2.96
CA ILE A 587 11.38 -21.76 1.88
C ILE A 587 12.22 -20.48 2.02
N ARG A 588 12.43 -19.99 3.25
CA ARG A 588 13.27 -18.81 3.52
C ARG A 588 14.72 -19.03 3.07
N ASP A 589 15.30 -20.17 3.40
CA ASP A 589 16.67 -20.51 3.01
C ASP A 589 16.82 -20.64 1.50
N GLU A 590 15.92 -21.39 0.84
CA GLU A 590 15.87 -21.51 -0.62
C GLU A 590 15.71 -20.15 -1.29
N PHE A 591 14.85 -19.28 -0.77
CA PHE A 591 14.66 -17.93 -1.29
C PHE A 591 15.92 -17.09 -1.18
N TYR A 592 16.63 -17.14 -0.04
CA TYR A 592 17.92 -16.44 0.12
C TYR A 592 18.95 -16.93 -0.90
N GLU A 593 19.00 -18.23 -1.16
CA GLU A 593 19.87 -18.80 -2.19
C GLU A 593 19.50 -18.27 -3.59
N PHE A 594 18.22 -18.26 -3.96
CA PHE A 594 17.76 -17.66 -5.23
C PHE A 594 18.14 -16.18 -5.35
N GLN A 595 18.02 -15.42 -4.26
CA GLN A 595 18.42 -14.01 -4.24
C GLN A 595 19.94 -13.78 -4.25
N GLY A 596 20.73 -14.83 -3.99
CA GLY A 596 22.17 -14.71 -3.76
C GLY A 596 22.47 -13.89 -2.50
N TRP A 597 21.75 -14.18 -1.41
CA TRP A 597 21.91 -13.59 -0.09
C TRP A 597 22.54 -14.59 0.89
N SER A 598 23.28 -14.08 1.87
CA SER A 598 23.87 -14.91 2.93
C SER A 598 22.79 -15.43 3.88
N LEU A 599 22.75 -16.75 4.11
CA LEU A 599 21.89 -17.34 5.16
C LEU A 599 22.21 -16.83 6.57
N LEU A 600 23.48 -16.44 6.81
CA LEU A 600 23.94 -15.99 8.12
C LEU A 600 23.59 -14.53 8.40
N THR A 601 23.82 -13.65 7.43
CA THR A 601 23.67 -12.19 7.63
C THR A 601 22.45 -11.62 6.94
N GLY A 602 21.85 -12.36 6.00
CA GLY A 602 20.79 -11.86 5.12
C GLY A 602 21.26 -10.83 4.10
N ALA A 603 22.56 -10.56 4.02
CA ALA A 603 23.13 -9.57 3.11
C ALA A 603 23.32 -10.15 1.70
N PRO A 604 23.10 -9.34 0.65
CA PRO A 604 23.46 -9.72 -0.71
C PRO A 604 24.95 -10.04 -0.83
N THR A 605 25.29 -11.06 -1.62
CA THR A 605 26.68 -11.45 -1.89
C THR A 605 27.38 -10.45 -2.82
N ASP A 606 28.72 -10.42 -2.80
CA ASP A 606 29.51 -9.59 -3.72
C ASP A 606 29.22 -9.91 -5.19
N GLU A 607 28.93 -11.17 -5.51
CA GLU A 607 28.53 -11.60 -6.86
C GLU A 607 27.18 -10.97 -7.26
N THR A 608 26.19 -11.01 -6.37
CA THR A 608 24.90 -10.33 -6.60
C THR A 608 25.06 -8.83 -6.75
N LEU A 609 25.88 -8.18 -5.91
CA LEU A 609 26.15 -6.75 -6.00
C LEU A 609 26.86 -6.37 -7.31
N ALA A 610 27.81 -7.19 -7.77
CA ALA A 610 28.49 -6.97 -9.04
C ALA A 610 27.53 -7.14 -10.24
N ARG A 611 26.75 -8.23 -10.26
CA ARG A 611 25.77 -8.55 -11.31
C ARG A 611 24.72 -7.44 -11.47
N LEU A 612 24.26 -6.87 -10.36
CA LEU A 612 23.24 -5.82 -10.36
C LEU A 612 23.82 -4.41 -10.49
N GLY A 613 25.15 -4.28 -10.51
CA GLY A 613 25.84 -3.00 -10.55
C GLY A 613 25.50 -2.16 -9.33
N LEU A 614 25.72 -2.67 -8.13
CA LEU A 614 25.45 -2.00 -6.84
C LEU A 614 26.73 -1.75 -6.02
N HIS A 615 27.90 -2.05 -6.56
CA HIS A 615 29.20 -1.88 -5.88
C HIS A 615 29.55 -0.41 -5.57
N ASP A 616 28.97 0.53 -6.30
CA ASP A 616 29.10 1.99 -6.13
C ASP A 616 28.05 2.56 -5.15
N ILE A 617 27.11 1.75 -4.68
CA ILE A 617 26.07 2.18 -3.75
C ILE A 617 26.55 1.99 -2.31
N HIS A 618 26.75 3.12 -1.63
CA HIS A 618 26.98 3.18 -0.20
C HIS A 618 25.74 3.74 0.49
N VAL A 619 25.02 2.89 1.24
CA VAL A 619 23.84 3.32 2.01
C VAL A 619 24.29 4.23 3.16
N GLY A 620 23.67 5.41 3.24
CA GLY A 620 23.98 6.45 4.22
C GLY A 620 25.27 7.23 3.94
N ALA A 621 25.83 7.13 2.73
CA ALA A 621 26.90 8.03 2.31
C ALA A 621 26.32 9.40 1.94
N VAL A 622 26.71 10.41 2.71
CA VAL A 622 26.34 11.81 2.48
C VAL A 622 26.80 12.23 1.08
N VAL A 623 25.85 12.55 0.20
CA VAL A 623 26.14 13.24 -1.06
C VAL A 623 26.38 14.71 -0.75
N GLY A 624 27.65 15.14 -0.78
CA GLY A 624 28.00 16.56 -0.88
C GLY A 624 28.53 17.22 0.40
N GLY A 625 29.82 17.04 0.65
CA GLY A 625 30.66 18.06 1.27
C GLY A 625 31.98 18.07 0.51
N ASN A 626 32.20 19.07 -0.35
CA ASN A 626 33.51 19.30 -0.96
C ASN A 626 34.58 19.31 0.14
N THR A 627 35.53 18.38 0.07
CA THR A 627 36.87 18.57 0.65
C THR A 627 37.72 19.40 -0.28
#